data_AF-A0A962VWM4-F1
#
_entry.id   AF-A0A962VWM4-F1
#
_cell.length_a   1.000
_cell.length_b   1.000
_cell.length_c   1.000
_cell.angle_alpha   90.00
_cell.angle_beta   90.00
_cell.angle_gamma   90.00
#
_symmetry.space_group_name_H-M   'P 1'
#
loop_
_entity.id
_entity.type
_entity.pdbx_description
1 polymer ?
#
loop_
_entity_poly.entity_id
_entity_poly.type
_entity_poly.pdbx_seq_one_letter_code
_entity_poly.pdbx_strand_id
1 'polypeptide(L)'
;QGKIIIYQQPLQLSEELAPEGILLEKVTTEIARLMATGQIDIKTDMNITFTGDKRVLSDLELLAHSGYGEDTFGNNITLPRELAYLRR
;
A
#
# COMPACT_ATOMS: atom_id res chain seq x y z
N GLN A 1 -10.37 1.95 -12.37
CA GLN A 1 -9.34 1.83 -13.44
C GLN A 1 -8.02 2.27 -12.81
N GLY A 2 -6.97 1.45 -12.90
CA GLY A 2 -5.68 1.79 -12.29
C GLY A 2 -5.08 3.07 -12.89
N LYS A 3 -4.55 3.96 -12.06
CA LYS A 3 -3.85 5.19 -12.46
C LYS A 3 -2.39 5.09 -12.03
N ILE A 4 -1.48 5.38 -12.95
CA ILE A 4 -0.06 5.54 -12.64
C ILE A 4 0.16 6.98 -12.19
N ILE A 5 0.76 7.15 -11.03
CA ILE A 5 1.19 8.43 -10.49
C ILE A 5 2.71 8.49 -10.60
N ILE A 6 3.22 9.61 -11.13
CA ILE A 6 4.66 9.86 -11.27
C ILE A 6 5.00 11.00 -10.31
N TYR A 7 5.79 10.71 -9.28
CA TYR A 7 6.19 11.71 -8.28
C TYR A 7 7.51 12.40 -8.64
N GLN A 8 8.35 11.77 -9.47
CA GLN A 8 9.66 12.28 -9.84
C GLN A 8 9.90 12.26 -11.36
N GLN A 9 10.45 13.35 -11.89
CA GLN A 9 10.87 13.48 -13.29
C GLN A 9 12.28 14.10 -13.39
N PRO A 10 13.17 13.58 -14.26
CA PRO A 10 13.01 12.34 -15.03
C PRO A 10 13.02 11.11 -14.12
N LEU A 11 12.41 10.01 -14.59
CA LEU A 11 12.53 8.73 -13.91
C LEU A 11 14.00 8.31 -13.90
N GLN A 12 14.52 7.97 -12.74
CA GLN A 12 15.88 7.47 -12.60
C GLN A 12 15.85 5.97 -12.89
N LEU A 13 16.09 5.58 -14.13
CA LEU A 13 16.16 4.17 -14.53
C LEU A 13 17.51 3.57 -14.15
N SER A 14 17.53 2.29 -13.79
CA SER A 14 18.78 1.54 -13.59
C SER A 14 19.55 1.43 -14.91
N GLU A 15 20.86 1.72 -14.90
CA GLU A 15 21.71 1.61 -16.09
C GLU A 15 21.95 0.14 -16.51
N GLU A 16 21.81 -0.79 -15.56
CA GLU A 16 22.01 -2.23 -15.77
C GLU A 16 20.68 -2.96 -15.81
N LEU A 17 20.04 -3.02 -16.97
CA LEU A 17 19.14 -4.13 -17.26
C LEU A 17 20.03 -5.36 -17.40
N ALA A 18 20.11 -6.20 -16.36
CA ALA A 18 20.95 -7.40 -16.33
C ALA A 18 20.90 -8.13 -17.70
N PRO A 19 22.04 -8.54 -18.27
CA PRO A 19 22.10 -9.00 -19.66
C PRO A 19 21.19 -10.21 -19.92
N GLU A 20 21.03 -11.07 -18.93
CA GLU A 20 20.26 -12.32 -18.99
C GLU A 20 18.77 -12.11 -18.59
N GLY A 21 17.85 -12.88 -19.18
CA GLY A 21 16.43 -12.93 -18.77
C GLY A 21 15.41 -12.40 -19.77
N ILE A 22 14.12 -12.66 -19.51
CA ILE A 22 13.00 -12.28 -20.39
C ILE A 22 12.73 -10.78 -20.24
N LEU A 23 12.49 -10.06 -21.35
CA LEU A 23 12.20 -8.61 -21.33
C LEU A 23 11.11 -8.22 -20.31
N LEU A 24 10.05 -9.02 -20.22
CA LEU A 24 8.94 -8.80 -19.28
C LEU A 24 9.41 -8.79 -17.82
N GLU A 25 10.31 -9.71 -17.46
CA GLU A 25 10.87 -9.81 -16.11
C GLU A 25 11.70 -8.55 -15.80
N LYS A 26 12.53 -8.11 -16.76
CA LYS A 26 13.35 -6.90 -16.62
C LYS A 26 12.49 -5.66 -16.37
N VAL A 27 11.44 -5.48 -17.18
CA VAL A 27 10.50 -4.35 -17.03
C VAL A 27 9.75 -4.42 -15.69
N THR A 28 9.31 -5.62 -15.28
CA THR A 28 8.58 -5.81 -14.03
C THR A 28 9.45 -5.47 -12.82
N THR A 29 10.71 -5.91 -12.83
CA THR A 29 11.69 -5.61 -11.77
C THR A 29 11.98 -4.12 -11.68
N GLU A 30 12.15 -3.44 -12.81
CA GLU A 30 12.42 -2.00 -12.81
C GLU A 30 11.21 -1.19 -12.32
N ILE A 31 9.98 -1.56 -12.72
CA ILE A 31 8.75 -0.96 -12.18
C ILE A 31 8.67 -1.16 -10.66
N ALA A 32 8.94 -2.36 -10.16
CA ALA A 32 8.94 -2.65 -8.73
C ALA A 32 9.96 -1.79 -7.96
N ARG A 33 11.15 -1.57 -8.54
CA ARG A 33 12.18 -0.70 -7.96
C ARG A 33 11.75 0.77 -7.95
N LEU A 34 11.15 1.27 -9.03
CA LEU A 34 10.62 2.63 -9.09
C LEU A 34 9.49 2.85 -8.06
N MET A 35 8.66 1.83 -7.81
CA MET A 35 7.65 1.85 -6.74
C MET A 35 8.30 1.84 -5.35
N ALA A 36 9.27 0.96 -5.11
CA ALA A 36 9.97 0.85 -3.83
C ALA A 36 10.77 2.13 -3.48
N THR A 37 11.26 2.84 -4.50
CA THR A 37 11.95 4.14 -4.33
C THR A 37 11.00 5.34 -4.30
N GLY A 38 9.68 5.12 -4.38
CA GLY A 38 8.67 6.17 -4.32
C GLY A 38 8.63 7.09 -5.54
N GLN A 39 9.28 6.72 -6.65
CA GLN A 39 9.27 7.52 -7.88
C GLN A 39 7.95 7.40 -8.65
N ILE A 40 7.32 6.22 -8.58
CA ILE A 40 6.01 5.95 -9.16
C ILE A 40 5.11 5.23 -8.15
N ASP A 41 3.81 5.29 -8.39
CA ASP A 41 2.81 4.54 -7.65
C ASP A 41 1.67 4.13 -8.58
N ILE A 42 1.03 3.00 -8.30
CA ILE A 42 -0.09 2.46 -9.07
C ILE A 42 -1.31 2.48 -8.18
N LYS A 43 -2.13 3.52 -8.34
CA LYS A 43 -3.38 3.65 -7.59
C LYS A 43 -4.47 2.85 -8.26
N THR A 44 -5.04 1.90 -7.53
CA THR A 44 -6.24 1.19 -7.95
C THR A 44 -7.32 1.37 -6.91
N ASP A 45 -8.53 1.69 -7.35
CA ASP A 45 -9.69 1.69 -6.46
C ASP A 45 -10.04 0.23 -6.15
N MET A 46 -9.84 -0.17 -4.90
CA MET A 46 -10.25 -1.49 -4.42
C MET A 46 -11.42 -1.32 -3.46
N ASN A 47 -12.58 -1.84 -3.86
CA ASN A 47 -13.77 -1.86 -3.02
C ASN A 47 -13.88 -3.23 -2.35
N ILE A 48 -14.06 -3.24 -1.04
CA ILE A 48 -14.31 -4.46 -0.27
C ILE A 48 -15.62 -4.30 0.51
N THR A 49 -16.34 -5.41 0.67
CA THR A 49 -17.57 -5.47 1.47
C THR A 49 -17.37 -6.46 2.60
N PHE A 50 -17.49 -5.99 3.83
CA PHE A 50 -17.47 -6.85 5.01
C PHE A 50 -18.89 -7.32 5.36
N THR A 51 -19.02 -8.58 5.73
CA THR A 51 -20.30 -9.19 6.15
C THR A 51 -20.09 -9.95 7.45
N GLY A 52 -20.92 -9.71 8.45
CA GLY A 52 -20.78 -10.38 9.75
C GLY A 52 -21.55 -9.70 10.88
N ASP A 53 -21.08 -9.94 12.10
CA ASP A 53 -21.65 -9.34 13.31
C ASP A 53 -21.50 -7.81 13.31
N LYS A 54 -22.57 -7.10 13.71
CA LYS A 54 -22.61 -5.63 13.68
C LYS A 54 -21.50 -5.00 14.50
N ARG A 55 -21.20 -5.53 15.68
CA ARG A 55 -20.16 -4.96 16.55
C ARG A 55 -18.80 -5.08 15.88
N VAL A 56 -18.49 -6.26 15.35
CA VAL A 56 -17.23 -6.52 14.64
C VAL A 56 -17.10 -5.63 13.41
N LEU A 57 -18.19 -5.43 12.66
CA LEU A 57 -18.18 -4.51 11.52
C LEU A 57 -17.92 -3.06 11.93
N SER A 58 -18.49 -2.60 13.05
CA SER A 58 -18.18 -1.27 13.60
C SER A 58 -16.73 -1.14 14.07
N ASP A 59 -16.16 -2.19 14.66
CA ASP A 59 -14.75 -2.21 15.06
C ASP A 59 -13.82 -2.14 13.82
N LEU A 60 -14.15 -2.87 12.75
CA LEU A 60 -13.42 -2.85 11.49
C LEU A 60 -13.48 -1.48 10.81
N GLU A 61 -14.65 -0.84 10.83
CA GLU A 61 -14.83 0.52 10.34
C GLU A 61 -13.95 1.50 11.12
N LEU A 62 -13.92 1.39 12.45
CA LEU A 62 -13.09 2.26 13.29
C LEU A 62 -11.58 2.04 13.07
N LEU A 63 -11.16 0.78 12.89
CA LEU A 63 -9.78 0.44 12.50
C LEU A 63 -9.41 1.08 11.17
N ALA A 64 -10.27 0.97 10.15
CA ALA A 64 -10.02 1.54 8.83
C ALA A 64 -9.84 3.07 8.87
N HIS A 65 -10.70 3.77 9.61
CA HIS A 65 -10.58 5.23 9.80
C HIS A 65 -9.35 5.64 10.62
N SER A 66 -8.80 4.72 11.42
CA SER A 66 -7.64 4.95 12.28
C SER A 66 -6.35 4.34 11.73
N GLY A 67 -6.28 4.05 10.43
CA GLY A 67 -5.07 3.52 9.80
C GLY A 67 -4.68 2.11 10.25
N TYR A 68 -5.62 1.32 10.79
CA TYR A 68 -5.40 -0.03 11.32
C TYR A 68 -4.33 -0.13 12.42
N GLY A 69 -4.03 0.98 13.10
CA GLY A 69 -2.96 1.03 14.09
C GLY A 69 -1.59 1.41 13.53
N GLU A 70 -1.52 1.84 12.27
CA GLU A 70 -0.32 2.38 11.64
C GLU A 70 -0.58 3.80 11.07
N ASP A 71 0.45 4.65 11.08
CA ASP A 71 0.43 5.90 10.33
C ASP A 71 0.75 5.67 8.83
N THR A 72 0.73 6.73 8.03
CA THR A 72 1.04 6.65 6.58
C THR A 72 2.50 6.25 6.28
N PHE A 73 3.37 6.22 7.28
CA PHE A 73 4.77 5.83 7.18
C PHE A 73 5.02 4.41 7.73
N GLY A 74 3.97 3.70 8.16
CA GLY A 74 4.05 2.34 8.72
C GLY A 74 4.48 2.29 10.19
N ASN A 75 4.44 3.41 10.92
CA ASN A 75 4.75 3.41 12.35
C ASN A 75 3.50 3.06 13.15
N ASN A 76 3.68 2.24 14.20
CA ASN A 76 2.59 1.91 15.12
C ASN A 76 2.03 3.15 15.83
N ILE A 77 0.71 3.31 15.80
CA ILE A 77 -0.02 4.34 16.54
C ILE A 77 -0.96 3.72 17.57
N THR A 78 -1.31 4.50 18.59
CA THR A 78 -2.23 4.03 19.62
C THR A 78 -3.63 3.87 19.05
N LEU A 79 -4.24 2.71 19.26
CA LEU A 79 -5.62 2.47 18.86
C LEU A 79 -6.61 3.37 19.62
N PRO A 80 -7.73 3.74 19.00
CA PRO A 80 -8.84 4.42 19.66
C PRO A 80 -9.28 3.71 20.93
N ARG A 81 -9.77 4.49 21.91
CA ARG A 81 -10.15 3.97 23.24
C ARG A 81 -11.28 2.94 23.16
N GLU A 82 -12.17 3.09 22.18
CA GLU A 82 -13.27 2.19 21.87
C GLU A 82 -12.77 0.77 21.54
N LEU A 83 -11.56 0.64 21.00
CA LEU A 83 -10.89 -0.61 20.67
C LEU A 83 -9.93 -1.10 21.77
N ALA A 84 -9.89 -0.43 22.94
CA ALA A 84 -8.94 -0.77 24.00
C ALA A 84 -9.08 -2.22 24.48
N TYR A 85 -10.27 -2.81 24.37
CA TYR A 85 -10.52 -4.20 24.75
C TYR A 85 -9.82 -5.23 23.84
N LEU A 86 -9.34 -4.83 22.66
CA LEU A 86 -8.52 -5.67 21.78
C LEU A 86 -7.07 -5.78 22.26
N ARG A 87 -6.61 -4.86 23.11
CA ARG A 87 -5.29 -4.91 23.74
C ARG A 87 -5.32 -6.03 24.79
N ARG A 88 -4.80 -7.20 24.45
CA ARG A 88 -4.56 -8.28 25.42
C ARG A 88 -3.33 -8.00 26.26
#